data_AF-A0A3D4ZT03-F1
#
_entry.id   AF-A0A3D4ZT03-F1
#
_cell.length_a   1.000
_cell.length_b   1.000
_cell.length_c   1.000
_cell.angle_alpha   90.00
_cell.angle_beta   90.00
_cell.angle_gamma   90.00
#
_symmetry.space_group_name_H-M   'P 1'
#
loop_
_entity.id
_entity.type
_entity.pdbx_description
1 polymer ?
#
loop_
_entity_poly.entity_id
_entity_poly.type
_entity_poly.pdbx_seq_one_letter_code
_entity_poly.pdbx_strand_id
1 'polypeptide(L)'
;MHEYAMCGYCELCFGYYVDQRADDAEAAENQRCPTNAIKRSYVEDPYYQYVIDEEKCIGCGVCVKGCRTFGNSSLILQIRHDRCINCNECAIAAKCPAEAIRRVPADRPYLLRMKDTR
;
A
#
# COMPACT_ATOMS: atom_id res chain seq x y z
N MET A 1 0.70 2.34 -3.54
CA MET A 1 0.28 3.73 -3.32
C MET A 1 -0.25 3.89 -1.91
N HIS A 2 -0.25 5.11 -1.38
CA HIS A 2 -0.76 5.44 -0.06
C HIS A 2 -1.80 6.55 -0.18
N GLU A 3 -3.05 6.25 0.13
CA GLU A 3 -4.15 7.22 0.22
C GLU A 3 -4.09 7.92 1.58
N TYR A 4 -3.21 8.92 1.72
CA TYR A 4 -2.96 9.60 2.99
C TYR A 4 -4.21 10.19 3.65
N ALA A 5 -5.20 10.63 2.86
CA ALA A 5 -6.46 11.16 3.37
C ALA A 5 -7.29 10.13 4.16
N MET A 6 -7.07 8.83 3.90
CA MET A 6 -7.68 7.72 4.64
C MET A 6 -6.76 7.18 5.74
N CYS A 7 -5.49 7.57 5.79
CA CYS A 7 -4.54 7.02 6.76
C CYS A 7 -4.88 7.47 8.18
N GLY A 8 -4.87 6.52 9.13
CA GLY A 8 -5.20 6.77 10.53
C GLY A 8 -3.98 7.11 11.38
N TYR A 9 -2.79 7.18 10.77
CA TYR A 9 -1.52 7.44 11.44
C TYR A 9 -1.27 6.52 12.65
N CYS A 10 -1.66 5.25 12.55
CA CYS A 10 -1.69 4.33 13.69
C CYS A 10 -0.30 4.11 14.29
N GLU A 11 -0.15 4.09 15.62
CA GLU A 11 1.05 3.59 16.28
C GLU A 11 1.39 2.15 15.83
N LEU A 12 0.37 1.28 15.88
CA LEU A 12 0.39 -0.11 15.44
C LEU A 12 -0.22 -0.25 14.04
N CYS A 13 0.58 0.04 13.02
CA CYS A 13 0.15 -0.08 11.64
C CYS A 13 0.30 -1.52 11.11
N PHE A 14 -0.82 -2.18 10.84
CA PHE A 14 -0.87 -3.48 10.15
C PHE A 14 -0.47 -3.41 8.67
N GLY A 15 -0.06 -2.27 8.13
CA GLY A 15 0.68 -2.20 6.87
C GLY A 15 2.19 -2.38 7.07
N TYR A 16 2.69 -1.96 8.24
CA TYR A 16 4.10 -1.90 8.60
C TYR A 16 4.55 -3.13 9.40
N TYR A 17 3.84 -3.49 10.47
CA TYR A 17 4.21 -4.60 11.37
C TYR A 17 3.59 -5.92 10.98
N VAL A 18 4.33 -7.03 10.99
CA VAL A 18 3.77 -8.39 10.79
C VAL A 18 2.74 -8.75 11.86
N ASP A 19 1.90 -9.74 11.54
CA ASP A 19 0.76 -10.11 12.38
C ASP A 19 1.22 -10.76 13.71
N GLN A 20 2.26 -11.59 13.66
CA GLN A 20 2.90 -12.21 14.83
C GLN A 20 4.30 -11.62 15.00
N ARG A 21 4.53 -10.96 16.13
CA ARG A 21 5.76 -10.23 16.45
C ARG A 21 6.16 -10.49 17.90
N ALA A 22 7.45 -10.39 18.18
CA ALA A 22 7.98 -10.60 19.54
C ALA A 22 7.64 -9.43 20.46
N ASP A 23 7.67 -8.21 19.89
CA ASP A 23 7.36 -6.95 20.55
C ASP A 23 6.88 -5.92 19.49
N ASP A 24 6.66 -4.67 19.92
CA ASP A 24 6.26 -3.57 19.04
C ASP A 24 7.46 -2.73 18.53
N ALA A 25 8.69 -3.22 18.70
CA ALA A 25 9.89 -2.54 18.22
C ALA A 25 9.99 -2.60 16.69
N GLU A 26 10.76 -1.68 16.11
CA GLU A 26 10.92 -1.55 14.66
C GLU A 26 11.99 -2.49 14.06
N ALA A 27 12.34 -3.56 14.78
CA ALA A 27 13.31 -4.55 14.32
C ALA A 27 12.84 -5.24 13.03
N ALA A 28 13.79 -5.74 12.23
CA ALA A 28 13.52 -6.22 10.88
C ALA A 28 12.51 -7.39 10.85
N GLU A 29 12.58 -8.28 11.84
CA GLU A 29 11.67 -9.40 12.02
C GLU A 29 10.21 -8.98 12.28
N ASN A 30 10.01 -7.78 12.82
CA ASN A 30 8.69 -7.23 13.07
C ASN A 30 8.14 -6.48 11.85
N GLN A 31 8.98 -6.15 10.86
CA GLN A 31 8.55 -5.40 9.67
C GLN A 31 8.01 -6.33 8.57
N ARG A 32 6.86 -5.94 7.99
CA ARG A 32 6.20 -6.69 6.90
C ARG A 32 6.84 -6.44 5.54
N CYS A 33 7.46 -5.27 5.33
CA CYS A 33 8.04 -4.94 4.03
C CYS A 33 9.38 -5.67 3.83
N PRO A 34 9.49 -6.60 2.87
CA PRO A 34 10.71 -7.42 2.71
C PRO A 34 11.92 -6.61 2.24
N THR A 35 11.72 -5.41 1.70
CA THR A 35 12.79 -4.53 1.22
C THR A 35 13.02 -3.32 2.11
N ASN A 36 12.38 -3.26 3.29
CA ASN A 36 12.42 -2.11 4.19
C ASN A 36 12.13 -0.79 3.44
N ALA A 37 11.07 -0.80 2.62
CA ALA A 37 10.64 0.32 1.80
C ALA A 37 9.56 1.19 2.48
N ILE A 38 9.26 0.97 3.76
CA ILE A 38 8.27 1.77 4.49
C ILE A 38 8.99 2.52 5.61
N LYS A 39 9.01 3.85 5.51
CA LYS A 39 9.56 4.73 6.54
C LYS A 39 8.47 5.07 7.53
N ARG A 40 8.71 4.80 8.81
CA ARG A 40 7.86 5.25 9.93
C ARG A 40 8.45 6.55 10.50
N SER A 41 7.60 7.51 10.81
CA SER A 41 8.02 8.79 11.40
C SER A 41 7.02 9.23 12.45
N TYR A 42 7.52 9.62 13.62
CA TYR A 42 6.69 10.15 14.70
C TYR A 42 6.04 11.47 14.29
N VAL A 43 4.77 11.66 14.63
CA VAL A 43 4.03 12.92 14.43
C VAL A 43 3.74 13.55 15.78
N GLU A 44 2.94 12.86 16.60
CA GLU A 44 2.59 13.21 17.97
C GLU A 44 2.13 11.92 18.69
N ASP A 45 1.84 11.91 19.98
CA ASP A 45 1.32 10.70 20.65
C ASP A 45 -0.18 10.54 20.38
N PRO A 46 -0.70 9.35 19.94
CA PRO A 46 -0.01 8.10 19.59
C PRO A 46 0.19 7.92 18.06
N TYR A 47 0.37 9.01 17.31
CA TYR A 47 0.33 9.04 15.85
C TYR A 47 1.69 8.95 15.15
N TYR A 48 1.76 8.09 14.14
CA TYR A 48 2.92 7.88 13.28
C TYR A 48 2.54 7.91 11.80
N GLN A 49 3.35 8.59 11.01
CA GLN A 49 3.22 8.61 9.56
C GLN A 49 4.03 7.48 8.92
N TYR A 50 3.48 6.91 7.85
CA TYR A 50 4.11 5.86 7.05
C TYR A 50 4.28 6.33 5.61
N VAL A 51 5.51 6.33 5.10
CA VAL A 51 5.83 6.76 3.73
C VAL A 51 6.51 5.61 2.99
N ILE A 52 6.05 5.31 1.78
CA ILE A 52 6.70 4.31 0.93
C ILE A 52 7.88 4.95 0.21
N ASP A 53 9.08 4.42 0.45
CA ASP A 53 10.28 4.69 -0.34
C ASP A 53 10.17 3.97 -1.69
N GLU A 54 9.91 4.73 -2.75
CA GLU A 54 9.67 4.16 -4.07
C GLU A 54 10.90 3.50 -4.70
N GLU A 55 12.11 3.90 -4.30
CA GLU A 55 13.35 3.34 -4.84
C GLU A 55 13.61 1.92 -4.32
N LYS A 56 13.14 1.62 -3.09
CA LYS A 56 13.23 0.29 -2.48
C LYS A 56 12.01 -0.59 -2.74
N CYS A 57 10.90 0.00 -3.18
CA CYS A 57 9.63 -0.70 -3.30
C CYS A 57 9.56 -1.57 -4.56
N ILE A 58 9.39 -2.88 -4.38
CA ILE A 58 9.25 -3.85 -5.48
C ILE A 58 7.79 -4.13 -5.87
N GLY A 59 6.82 -3.40 -5.29
CA GLY A 59 5.40 -3.54 -5.64
C GLY A 59 4.74 -4.86 -5.22
N CYS A 60 5.29 -5.60 -4.24
CA CYS A 60 4.80 -6.92 -3.85
C CYS A 60 3.42 -6.93 -3.14
N GLY A 61 2.93 -5.78 -2.66
CA GLY A 61 1.58 -5.64 -2.11
C GLY A 61 1.34 -6.26 -0.73
N VAL A 62 2.36 -6.80 -0.06
CA VAL A 62 2.16 -7.41 1.28
C VAL A 62 1.68 -6.40 2.33
N CYS A 63 2.17 -5.15 2.30
CA CYS A 63 1.71 -4.08 3.17
C CYS A 63 0.24 -3.69 2.91
N VAL A 64 -0.18 -3.75 1.64
CA VAL A 64 -1.58 -3.53 1.23
C VAL A 64 -2.47 -4.61 1.82
N LYS A 65 -2.03 -5.89 1.77
CA LYS A 65 -2.78 -7.00 2.37
C LYS A 65 -3.01 -6.76 3.86
N GLY A 66 -1.96 -6.47 4.63
CA GLY A 66 -2.10 -6.25 6.08
C GLY A 66 -2.95 -5.03 6.44
N CYS A 67 -2.73 -3.89 5.76
CA CYS A 67 -3.53 -2.68 5.96
C CYS A 67 -5.00 -2.89 5.59
N ARG A 68 -5.29 -3.72 4.59
CA ARG A 68 -6.66 -4.08 4.20
C ARG A 68 -7.34 -5.02 5.19
N THR A 69 -6.60 -5.98 5.75
CA THR A 69 -7.18 -6.99 6.64
C THR A 69 -7.51 -6.43 8.02
N PHE A 70 -6.62 -5.60 8.59
CA PHE A 70 -6.75 -5.14 9.98
C PHE A 70 -6.68 -3.63 10.16
N GLY A 71 -6.36 -2.88 9.10
CA GLY A 71 -6.30 -1.43 9.12
C GLY A 71 -7.49 -0.80 8.39
N ASN A 72 -7.30 0.46 8.01
CA ASN A 72 -8.31 1.25 7.30
C ASN A 72 -8.20 1.17 5.77
N SER A 73 -7.40 0.25 5.22
CA SER A 73 -7.19 0.09 3.78
C SER A 73 -6.63 1.32 3.04
N SER A 74 -5.90 2.21 3.71
CA SER A 74 -5.24 3.38 3.11
C SER A 74 -4.05 3.02 2.20
N LEU A 75 -3.41 1.87 2.41
CA LEU A 75 -2.44 1.32 1.46
C LEU A 75 -3.18 0.54 0.36
N ILE A 76 -2.88 0.88 -0.89
CA ILE A 76 -3.55 0.33 -2.07
C ILE A 76 -2.55 -0.12 -3.14
N LEU A 77 -2.88 -1.22 -3.81
CA LEU A 77 -2.14 -1.74 -4.96
C LEU A 77 -2.89 -1.38 -6.24
N GLN A 78 -2.32 -0.48 -7.04
CA GLN A 78 -2.85 -0.11 -8.35
C GLN A 78 -1.70 0.11 -9.32
N ILE A 79 -1.97 -0.03 -10.63
CA ILE A 79 -1.01 0.27 -11.68
C ILE A 79 -0.68 1.76 -11.63
N ARG A 80 0.60 2.08 -11.71
CA ARG A 80 1.11 3.44 -11.68
C ARG A 80 0.98 4.10 -13.04
N HIS A 81 -0.06 4.92 -13.20
CA HIS A 81 -0.31 5.60 -14.48
C HIS A 81 0.75 6.66 -14.80
N ASP A 82 1.47 7.18 -13.81
CA ASP A 82 2.63 8.05 -14.00
C ASP A 82 3.82 7.33 -14.67
N ARG A 83 3.86 6.00 -14.66
CA ARG A 83 4.86 5.17 -15.38
C ARG A 83 4.25 4.34 -16.50
N CYS A 84 2.94 4.38 -16.67
CA CYS A 84 2.23 3.60 -17.69
C CYS A 84 2.37 4.27 -19.05
N ILE A 85 2.79 3.50 -20.06
CA ILE A 85 2.85 3.98 -21.45
C ILE A 85 1.54 3.79 -22.22
N ASN A 86 0.46 3.42 -21.52
CA ASN A 86 -0.88 3.19 -22.08
C ASN A 86 -0.94 2.12 -23.19
N CYS A 87 -0.05 1.11 -23.16
CA CYS A 87 -0.05 0.03 -24.16
C CYS A 87 -1.26 -0.91 -24.04
N ASN A 88 -1.95 -0.93 -22.89
CA ASN A 88 -3.03 -1.86 -22.58
C ASN A 88 -2.62 -3.36 -22.56
N GLU A 89 -1.33 -3.68 -22.53
CA GLU A 89 -0.80 -5.06 -22.57
C GLU A 89 -0.08 -5.46 -21.27
N CYS A 90 -0.67 -5.16 -20.11
CA CYS A 90 -0.07 -5.54 -18.83
C CYS A 90 0.10 -7.06 -18.73
N ALA A 91 1.34 -7.54 -18.59
CA ALA A 91 1.64 -8.97 -18.55
C ALA A 91 0.89 -9.72 -17.43
N ILE A 92 0.68 -9.06 -16.28
CA ILE A 92 -0.09 -9.63 -15.17
C ILE A 92 -1.60 -9.75 -15.50
N ALA A 93 -2.15 -8.87 -16.35
CA ALA A 93 -3.55 -8.95 -16.79
C ALA A 93 -3.76 -10.19 -17.65
N ALA A 94 -2.83 -10.46 -18.58
CA ALA A 94 -2.89 -11.62 -19.46
C ALA A 94 -2.72 -12.96 -18.73
N LYS A 95 -2.04 -12.98 -17.57
CA LYS A 95 -1.70 -14.21 -16.84
C LYS A 95 -2.57 -14.48 -15.62
N CYS A 96 -3.30 -13.50 -15.09
CA CYS A 96 -4.04 -13.66 -13.85
C CYS A 96 -5.36 -14.41 -14.09
N PRO A 97 -5.52 -15.66 -13.60
CA PRO A 97 -6.75 -16.45 -13.84
C PRO A 97 -7.98 -15.88 -13.10
N ALA A 98 -7.77 -15.03 -12.11
CA ALA A 98 -8.84 -14.37 -11.35
C ALA A 98 -9.30 -13.05 -11.98
N GLU A 99 -8.74 -12.67 -13.14
CA GLU A 99 -9.06 -11.42 -13.85
C GLU A 99 -8.99 -10.18 -12.93
N ALA A 100 -8.03 -10.17 -12.00
CA ALA A 100 -7.99 -9.21 -10.89
C ALA A 100 -7.66 -7.76 -11.31
N ILE A 101 -7.48 -7.48 -12.60
CA ILE A 101 -7.09 -6.17 -13.12
C ILE A 101 -8.29 -5.51 -13.78
N ARG A 102 -8.71 -4.38 -13.21
CA ARG A 102 -9.72 -3.49 -13.77
C ARG A 102 -9.05 -2.35 -14.52
N ARG A 103 -9.42 -2.15 -15.78
CA ARG A 103 -8.99 -0.99 -16.58
C ARG A 103 -9.81 0.24 -16.21
N VAL A 104 -9.18 1.39 -16.24
CA VAL A 104 -9.78 2.69 -15.96
C VAL A 104 -9.35 3.72 -17.00
N PRO A 105 -10.15 4.77 -17.26
CA PRO A 105 -9.76 5.88 -18.12
C PRO A 105 -8.48 6.59 -17.64
N ALA A 106 -7.68 7.10 -18.58
CA ALA A 106 -6.41 7.78 -18.26
C ALA A 106 -6.61 9.11 -17.49
N ASP A 107 -7.74 9.78 -17.67
CA ASP A 107 -8.13 10.99 -16.94
C ASP A 107 -8.64 10.70 -15.51
N ARG A 108 -8.94 9.43 -15.21
CA ARG A 108 -9.34 8.93 -13.89
C ARG A 108 -8.58 7.64 -13.53
N PRO A 109 -7.25 7.72 -13.36
CA PRO A 109 -6.37 6.56 -13.34
C PRO A 109 -6.40 5.73 -12.04
N TYR A 110 -6.99 6.27 -10.97
CA TYR A 110 -6.92 5.66 -9.64
C TYR A 110 -8.30 5.56 -8.99
N LEU A 111 -8.60 4.36 -8.47
CA LEU A 111 -9.80 4.07 -7.67
C LEU A 111 -9.49 4.32 -6.20
N LEU A 112 -9.71 5.55 -5.73
CA LEU A 112 -9.45 5.95 -4.34
C LEU A 112 -10.71 5.74 -3.50
N ARG A 113 -10.56 5.17 -2.31
CA ARG A 113 -11.73 4.77 -1.49
C ARG A 113 -12.51 5.97 -0.95
N MET A 114 -11.83 7.07 -0.65
CA MET A 114 -12.48 8.25 -0.08
C MET A 114 -13.25 9.07 -1.11
N LYS A 115 -12.92 8.93 -2.40
CA LYS A 115 -13.54 9.70 -3.50
C LYS A 115 -14.67 8.97 -4.23
N ASP A 116 -14.87 7.68 -3.97
CA ASP A 116 -15.88 6.83 -4.60
C ASP A 116 -17.27 6.87 -3.90
N THR A 117 -17.54 7.84 -3.03
CA THR A 117 -18.84 8.05 -2.37
C THR A 117 -19.87 8.81 -3.22
N ARG A 118 -19.96 8.52 -4.53
CA ARG A 118 -21.08 8.99 -5.36
C ARG A 118 -22.06 7.87 -5.69
#